data_AF-A0A523WRE4-F1
#
_entry.id   AF-A0A523WRE4-F1
#
_cell.length_a   1.000
_cell.length_b   1.000
_cell.length_c   1.000
_cell.angle_alpha   90.00
_cell.angle_beta   90.00
_cell.angle_gamma   90.00
#
_symmetry.space_group_name_H-M   'P 1'
#
loop_
_entity.id
_entity.type
_entity.pdbx_description
1 polymer ?
#
loop_
_entity_poly.entity_id
_entity_poly.type
_entity_poly.pdbx_seq_one_letter_code
_entity_poly.pdbx_strand_id
1 'polypeptide(L)'
;MRLNQDTAKSSVWIILVAISVILTWAVVPLSQRTSKDVSRSYQELGLPKLSADYASFKAKTIDKVKLEIYYKILPGALQFQRRGDRYTASYELVLVIYDRKDRQLTGRTFQGEYSVDTYQETENIKSFTTNQAAFEVYSGDYRAELKLTDLTSGKSTIVELDINLSHFGYDVFALSDVEFAHDPGDSSGGLQFNKGDFRVIPSVTRAYGEDFPKLSFYYEIYLPAEQLSPLEVAYEIHHSSHHLVA
;
A
#
# COMPACT_ATOMS: atom_id res chain seq x y z
N MET A 1 -47.63 15.67 -67.15
CA MET A 1 -46.28 15.35 -66.64
C MET A 1 -45.82 16.48 -65.73
N ARG A 2 -45.98 16.32 -64.41
CA ARG A 2 -45.15 16.89 -63.34
C ARG A 2 -45.70 16.34 -62.02
N LEU A 3 -44.84 15.63 -61.30
CA LEU A 3 -45.12 14.87 -60.10
C LEU A 3 -45.09 15.78 -58.87
N ASN A 4 -46.00 15.43 -57.96
CA ASN A 4 -46.19 15.90 -56.61
C ASN A 4 -44.90 15.75 -55.78
N GLN A 5 -44.47 16.80 -55.08
CA GLN A 5 -43.51 16.70 -53.98
C GLN A 5 -44.17 17.19 -52.70
N ASP A 6 -44.62 16.26 -51.89
CA ASP A 6 -44.87 16.47 -50.47
C ASP A 6 -44.80 15.11 -49.79
N THR A 7 -43.66 14.79 -49.18
CA THR A 7 -43.49 13.85 -48.04
C THR A 7 -41.99 13.61 -47.82
N ALA A 8 -41.31 14.42 -47.00
CA ALA A 8 -39.99 14.06 -46.47
C ALA A 8 -39.58 14.94 -45.28
N LYS A 9 -40.36 14.99 -44.19
CA LYS A 9 -39.90 15.64 -42.94
C LYS A 9 -40.27 14.95 -41.62
N SER A 10 -40.68 13.69 -41.59
CA SER A 10 -41.08 13.04 -40.31
C SER A 10 -40.48 11.65 -40.05
N SER A 11 -39.29 11.34 -40.55
CA SER A 11 -38.71 9.98 -40.40
C SER A 11 -37.21 9.94 -40.08
N VAL A 12 -36.62 11.05 -39.61
CA VAL A 12 -35.20 11.10 -39.19
C VAL A 12 -35.01 11.19 -37.67
N TRP A 13 -36.04 11.55 -36.90
CA TRP A 13 -35.91 11.70 -35.44
C TRP A 13 -36.18 10.41 -34.63
N ILE A 14 -36.71 9.35 -35.24
CA ILE A 14 -37.08 8.12 -34.51
C ILE A 14 -35.96 7.06 -34.53
N ILE A 15 -35.01 7.13 -35.47
CA ILE A 15 -33.90 6.15 -35.55
C ILE A 15 -32.72 6.52 -34.64
N LEU A 16 -32.61 7.78 -34.17
CA LEU A 16 -31.56 8.19 -33.24
C LEU A 16 -31.85 7.86 -31.76
N VAL A 17 -33.08 7.51 -31.41
CA VAL A 17 -33.44 7.15 -30.02
C VAL A 17 -33.25 5.66 -29.74
N ALA A 18 -33.31 4.80 -30.77
CA ALA A 18 -33.15 3.35 -30.60
C ALA A 18 -31.68 2.88 -30.46
N ILE A 19 -30.70 3.68 -30.89
CA ILE A 19 -29.26 3.36 -30.73
C ILE A 19 -28.72 3.84 -29.36
N SER A 20 -29.44 4.71 -28.66
CA SER A 20 -29.05 5.18 -27.31
C SER A 20 -29.38 4.18 -26.18
N VAL A 21 -30.17 3.13 -26.44
CA VAL A 21 -30.71 2.26 -25.37
C VAL A 21 -30.00 0.89 -25.30
N ILE A 22 -29.09 0.57 -26.22
CA ILE A 22 -28.35 -0.72 -26.25
C ILE A 22 -26.90 -0.59 -25.73
N LEU A 23 -26.47 0.60 -25.28
CA LEU A 23 -25.10 0.84 -24.81
C LEU A 23 -24.95 1.00 -23.28
N THR A 24 -25.87 0.46 -22.48
CA THR A 24 -25.82 0.58 -21.01
C THR A 24 -25.81 -0.74 -20.24
N TRP A 25 -25.77 -1.89 -20.93
CA TRP A 25 -25.68 -3.21 -20.28
C TRP A 25 -24.30 -3.86 -20.43
N ALA A 26 -23.23 -3.13 -20.11
CA ALA A 26 -21.91 -3.72 -19.87
C ALA A 26 -20.95 -2.75 -19.16
N VAL A 27 -21.42 -1.96 -18.19
CA VAL A 27 -20.51 -1.30 -17.24
C VAL A 27 -20.67 -1.99 -15.90
N VAL A 28 -20.34 -3.28 -15.86
CA VAL A 28 -19.99 -3.91 -14.59
C VAL A 28 -18.76 -3.17 -14.08
N PRO A 29 -18.72 -2.71 -12.81
CA PRO A 29 -17.58 -1.98 -12.29
C PRO A 29 -16.31 -2.84 -12.38
N LEU A 30 -15.46 -2.50 -13.35
CA LEU A 30 -14.17 -3.15 -13.62
C LEU A 30 -13.22 -3.04 -12.41
N SER A 31 -13.54 -2.19 -11.43
CA SER A 31 -12.80 -1.97 -10.19
C SER A 31 -13.00 -3.05 -9.12
N GLN A 32 -14.09 -3.85 -9.17
CA GLN A 32 -14.32 -4.91 -8.18
C GLN A 32 -13.90 -6.31 -8.66
N ARG A 33 -13.80 -6.52 -9.98
CA ARG A 33 -13.22 -7.76 -10.53
C ARG A 33 -11.70 -7.81 -10.36
N THR A 34 -11.04 -6.66 -10.49
CA THR A 34 -9.57 -6.56 -10.44
C THR A 34 -8.99 -7.02 -9.10
N SER A 35 -9.51 -6.61 -7.94
CA SER A 35 -8.86 -6.96 -6.65
C SER A 35 -8.97 -8.45 -6.27
N LYS A 36 -10.11 -9.09 -6.57
CA LYS A 36 -10.32 -10.52 -6.32
C LYS A 36 -9.63 -11.41 -7.37
N ASP A 37 -9.69 -11.06 -8.66
CA ASP A 37 -9.03 -11.85 -9.72
C ASP A 37 -7.50 -11.73 -9.66
N VAL A 38 -6.97 -10.55 -9.32
CA VAL A 38 -5.52 -10.36 -9.14
C VAL A 38 -5.02 -11.20 -7.94
N SER A 39 -5.72 -11.17 -6.81
CA SER A 39 -5.36 -12.00 -5.64
C SER A 39 -5.40 -13.51 -5.94
N ARG A 40 -6.35 -13.95 -6.78
CA ARG A 40 -6.46 -15.35 -7.25
C ARG A 40 -5.33 -15.71 -8.22
N SER A 41 -4.98 -14.81 -9.14
CA SER A 41 -3.88 -15.02 -10.09
C SER A 41 -2.52 -15.18 -9.41
N TYR A 42 -2.25 -14.47 -8.31
CA TYR A 42 -1.02 -14.64 -7.53
C TYR A 42 -0.91 -16.02 -6.88
N GLN A 43 -2.04 -16.58 -6.41
CA GLN A 43 -2.08 -17.94 -5.84
C GLN A 43 -1.92 -19.01 -6.92
N GLU A 44 -2.55 -18.84 -8.10
CA GLU A 44 -2.44 -19.80 -9.20
C GLU A 44 -1.06 -19.81 -9.87
N LEU A 45 -0.36 -18.67 -9.88
CA LEU A 45 1.00 -18.55 -10.45
C LEU A 45 2.11 -18.93 -9.44
N GLY A 46 1.76 -19.13 -8.17
CA GLY A 46 2.70 -19.43 -7.08
C GLY A 46 3.79 -18.36 -6.97
N LEU A 47 3.39 -17.08 -7.03
CA LEU A 47 4.29 -15.94 -6.90
C LEU A 47 4.41 -15.50 -5.43
N PRO A 48 5.57 -15.00 -5.00
CA PRO A 48 5.73 -14.41 -3.67
C PRO A 48 4.70 -13.30 -3.41
N LYS A 49 4.06 -13.29 -2.23
CA LYS A 49 3.05 -12.27 -1.89
C LYS A 49 3.69 -11.21 -1.01
N LEU A 50 3.76 -10.02 -1.59
CA LEU A 50 4.32 -8.81 -1.00
C LEU A 50 3.21 -7.76 -0.88
N SER A 51 3.18 -7.05 0.23
CA SER A 51 2.38 -5.83 0.41
C SER A 51 3.28 -4.74 0.94
N ALA A 52 3.00 -3.49 0.57
CA ALA A 52 3.78 -2.34 1.00
C ALA A 52 2.86 -1.15 1.28
N ASP A 53 3.30 -0.29 2.19
CA ASP A 53 2.67 0.99 2.53
C ASP A 53 3.78 1.98 2.93
N TYR A 54 3.44 3.26 3.09
CA TYR A 54 4.38 4.26 3.55
C TYR A 54 3.74 5.32 4.43
N ALA A 55 4.58 5.99 5.21
CA ALA A 55 4.24 7.23 5.91
C ALA A 55 5.46 8.16 5.93
N SER A 56 5.20 9.46 6.00
CA SER A 56 6.22 10.50 6.09
C SER A 56 6.20 11.21 7.43
N PHE A 57 7.40 11.50 7.94
CA PHE A 57 7.65 12.17 9.21
C PHE A 57 8.69 13.28 9.02
N LYS A 58 8.77 14.20 9.97
CA LYS A 58 9.82 15.22 9.98
C LYS A 58 11.19 14.55 10.16
N ALA A 59 12.13 14.86 9.26
CA ALA A 59 13.50 14.36 9.39
C ALA A 59 14.28 15.14 10.46
N LYS A 60 15.37 14.53 10.93
CA LYS A 60 16.36 15.24 11.76
C LYS A 60 17.19 16.20 10.91
N THR A 61 17.43 15.85 9.65
CA THR A 61 18.14 16.69 8.71
C THR A 61 17.24 17.80 8.17
N ILE A 62 17.78 19.01 8.23
CA ILE A 62 17.25 20.23 7.61
C ILE A 62 16.86 19.95 6.14
N ASP A 63 15.64 20.32 5.77
CA ASP A 63 14.99 20.30 4.44
C ASP A 63 14.68 18.90 3.93
N LYS A 64 14.81 17.90 4.81
CA LYS A 64 14.49 16.51 4.51
C LYS A 64 13.19 16.08 5.16
N VAL A 65 12.60 15.08 4.52
CA VAL A 65 11.47 14.30 4.98
C VAL A 65 11.97 12.90 5.28
N LYS A 66 11.61 12.38 6.45
CA LYS A 66 11.84 10.98 6.80
C LYS A 66 10.71 10.17 6.16
N LEU A 67 11.02 9.48 5.07
CA LEU A 67 10.13 8.52 4.43
C LEU A 67 10.36 7.16 5.06
N GLU A 68 9.30 6.57 5.61
CA GLU A 68 9.30 5.17 6.04
C GLU A 68 8.44 4.34 5.09
N ILE A 69 9.03 3.30 4.53
CA ILE A 69 8.34 2.30 3.72
C ILE A 69 8.21 1.03 4.53
N TYR A 70 6.97 0.59 4.72
CA TYR A 70 6.60 -0.63 5.43
C TYR A 70 6.30 -1.73 4.44
N TYR A 71 6.70 -2.95 4.74
CA TYR A 71 6.39 -4.08 3.89
C TYR A 71 6.11 -5.35 4.68
N LYS A 72 5.27 -6.18 4.09
CA LYS A 72 4.82 -7.47 4.65
C LYS A 72 5.06 -8.56 3.62
N ILE A 73 5.81 -9.57 4.04
CA ILE A 73 6.06 -10.79 3.25
C ILE A 73 5.29 -11.94 3.90
N LEU A 74 4.51 -12.66 3.09
CA LEU A 74 3.79 -13.86 3.53
C LEU A 74 4.64 -15.10 3.28
N PRO A 75 5.04 -15.88 4.31
CA PRO A 75 5.95 -17.01 4.16
C PRO A 75 5.42 -18.09 3.21
N GLY A 76 4.12 -18.36 3.24
CA GLY A 76 3.48 -19.34 2.35
C GLY A 76 3.56 -19.00 0.85
N ALA A 77 4.14 -17.86 0.50
CA ALA A 77 4.42 -17.48 -0.87
C ALA A 77 5.89 -17.69 -1.29
N LEU A 78 6.74 -18.18 -0.39
CA LEU A 78 8.13 -18.56 -0.66
C LEU A 78 8.25 -20.09 -0.78
N GLN A 79 9.13 -20.57 -1.64
CA GLN A 79 9.39 -21.99 -1.78
C GLN A 79 10.36 -22.48 -0.70
N PHE A 80 9.82 -23.29 0.22
CA PHE A 80 10.59 -23.96 1.25
C PHE A 80 11.31 -25.21 0.69
N GLN A 81 12.54 -25.40 1.12
CA GLN A 81 13.33 -26.61 0.91
C GLN A 81 13.61 -27.28 2.24
N ARG A 82 13.59 -28.62 2.28
CA ARG A 82 14.02 -29.35 3.46
C ARG A 82 15.55 -29.29 3.57
N ARG A 83 16.06 -28.76 4.69
CA ARG A 83 17.49 -28.75 5.04
C ARG A 83 17.66 -29.46 6.39
N GLY A 84 18.06 -30.73 6.33
CA GLY A 84 18.11 -31.60 7.50
C GLY A 84 16.71 -31.86 8.05
N ASP A 85 16.50 -31.49 9.32
CA ASP A 85 15.24 -31.68 10.03
C ASP A 85 14.30 -30.46 9.97
N ARG A 86 14.70 -29.38 9.29
CA ARG A 86 13.92 -28.14 9.16
C ARG A 86 13.57 -27.84 7.71
N TYR A 87 12.59 -26.98 7.52
CA TYR A 87 12.23 -26.40 6.23
C TYR A 87 12.69 -24.94 6.19
N THR A 88 13.45 -24.58 5.17
CA THR A 88 14.01 -23.23 5.01
C THR A 88 13.57 -22.60 3.69
N ALA A 89 13.22 -21.31 3.72
CA ALA A 89 13.00 -20.49 2.53
C ALA A 89 13.84 -19.22 2.62
N SER A 90 14.60 -18.92 1.56
CA SER A 90 15.44 -17.72 1.50
C SER A 90 14.88 -16.74 0.48
N TYR A 91 14.98 -15.44 0.77
CA TYR A 91 14.47 -14.40 -0.11
C TYR A 91 15.42 -13.20 -0.17
N GLU A 92 15.28 -12.43 -1.25
CA GLU A 92 15.88 -11.11 -1.40
C GLU A 92 14.77 -10.08 -1.67
N LEU A 93 14.82 -8.95 -0.98
CA LEU A 93 13.98 -7.79 -1.23
C LEU A 93 14.85 -6.61 -1.66
N VAL A 94 14.62 -6.12 -2.87
CA VAL A 94 15.24 -4.89 -3.38
C VAL A 94 14.21 -3.78 -3.33
N LEU A 95 14.52 -2.69 -2.64
CA LEU A 95 13.71 -1.47 -2.57
C LEU A 95 14.47 -0.34 -3.26
N VAL A 96 13.85 0.30 -4.25
CA VAL A 96 14.44 1.42 -4.97
C VAL A 96 13.48 2.61 -4.96
N ILE A 97 14.00 3.82 -4.73
CA ILE A 97 13.26 5.07 -4.81
C ILE A 97 13.71 5.82 -6.06
N TYR A 98 12.75 6.22 -6.88
CA TYR A 98 12.93 6.98 -8.12
C TYR A 98 12.36 8.39 -7.96
N ASP A 99 13.03 9.37 -8.56
CA ASP A 99 12.48 10.73 -8.69
C ASP A 99 11.44 10.82 -9.83
N ARG A 100 10.79 11.99 -9.99
CA ARG A 100 9.80 12.23 -11.07
C ARG A 100 10.33 12.06 -12.50
N LYS A 101 11.64 11.88 -12.70
CA LYS A 101 12.26 11.64 -14.01
C LYS A 101 12.68 10.17 -14.17
N ASP A 102 12.15 9.27 -13.33
CA ASP A 102 12.48 7.85 -13.25
C ASP A 102 13.98 7.58 -13.01
N ARG A 103 14.69 8.54 -12.41
CA ARG A 103 16.09 8.34 -12.02
C ARG A 103 16.12 7.75 -10.62
N GLN A 104 16.87 6.67 -10.46
CA GLN A 104 17.12 6.10 -9.14
C GLN A 104 17.82 7.12 -8.25
N LEU A 105 17.16 7.47 -7.15
CA LEU A 105 17.69 8.35 -6.12
C LEU A 105 18.48 7.56 -5.08
N THR A 106 17.92 6.46 -4.61
CA THR A 106 18.52 5.59 -3.59
C THR A 106 17.85 4.21 -3.60
N GLY A 107 18.43 3.25 -2.89
CA GLY A 107 17.85 1.93 -2.74
C GLY A 107 18.51 1.13 -1.62
N ARG A 108 17.88 0.03 -1.24
CA ARG A 108 18.39 -0.95 -0.26
C ARG A 108 18.06 -2.35 -0.70
N THR A 109 18.96 -3.28 -0.41
CA THR A 109 18.74 -4.71 -0.60
C THR A 109 18.75 -5.38 0.77
N PHE A 110 17.76 -6.24 1.00
CA PHE A 110 17.62 -7.04 2.21
C PHE A 110 17.61 -8.51 1.80
N GLN A 111 18.33 -9.35 2.53
CA GLN A 111 18.26 -10.80 2.40
C GLN A 111 17.77 -11.38 3.72
N GLY A 112 16.94 -12.41 3.63
CA GLY A 112 16.37 -13.06 4.80
C GLY A 112 16.11 -14.54 4.57
N GLU A 113 15.93 -15.25 5.68
CA GLU A 113 15.58 -16.67 5.69
C GLU A 113 14.47 -16.93 6.72
N TYR A 114 13.48 -17.74 6.33
CA TYR A 114 12.52 -18.35 7.24
C TYR A 114 12.91 -19.81 7.47
N SER A 115 12.89 -20.25 8.72
CA SER A 115 13.20 -21.64 9.10
C SER A 115 12.16 -22.18 10.06
N VAL A 116 11.40 -23.18 9.62
CA VAL A 116 10.30 -23.80 10.39
C VAL A 116 10.57 -25.29 10.61
N ASP A 117 9.99 -25.85 11.67
CA ASP A 117 10.26 -27.23 12.07
C ASP A 117 9.36 -28.24 11.35
N THR A 118 8.13 -27.85 11.01
CA THR A 118 7.16 -28.72 10.34
C THR A 118 6.76 -28.20 8.97
N TYR A 119 6.31 -29.09 8.09
CA TYR A 119 5.82 -28.70 6.75
C TYR A 119 4.55 -27.84 6.86
N GLN A 120 3.67 -28.13 7.81
CA GLN A 120 2.43 -27.38 8.03
C GLN A 120 2.69 -25.91 8.40
N GLU A 121 3.80 -25.62 9.08
CA GLU A 121 4.21 -24.24 9.39
C GLU A 121 4.62 -23.45 8.15
N THR A 122 5.05 -24.12 7.07
CA THR A 122 5.39 -23.44 5.80
C THR A 122 4.17 -22.77 5.15
N GLU A 123 2.97 -23.29 5.42
CA GLU A 123 1.71 -22.76 4.92
C GLU A 123 1.06 -21.75 5.89
N ASN A 124 1.66 -21.53 7.06
CA ASN A 124 1.06 -20.68 8.09
C ASN A 124 1.17 -19.19 7.76
N ILE A 125 0.09 -18.67 7.17
CA ILE A 125 -0.14 -17.26 6.80
C ILE A 125 0.03 -16.29 7.98
N LYS A 126 -0.08 -16.77 9.23
CA LYS A 126 0.05 -15.93 10.44
C LYS A 126 1.49 -15.59 10.81
N SER A 127 2.49 -16.28 10.26
CA SER A 127 3.92 -16.04 10.49
C SER A 127 4.52 -14.93 9.61
N PHE A 128 3.76 -13.88 9.30
CA PHE A 128 4.28 -12.81 8.43
C PHE A 128 5.34 -11.97 9.14
N THR A 129 6.36 -11.55 8.40
CA THR A 129 7.31 -10.54 8.89
C THR A 129 6.90 -9.19 8.32
N THR A 130 6.41 -8.32 9.20
CA THR A 130 6.35 -6.89 8.92
C THR A 130 7.74 -6.31 9.16
N ASN A 131 8.21 -5.50 8.23
CA ASN A 131 9.50 -4.80 8.31
C ASN A 131 9.37 -3.38 7.80
N GLN A 132 10.43 -2.59 7.98
CA GLN A 132 10.47 -1.21 7.54
C GLN A 132 11.84 -0.82 6.96
N ALA A 133 11.84 0.16 6.07
CA ALA A 133 13.03 0.85 5.60
C ALA A 133 12.79 2.37 5.67
N ALA A 134 13.72 3.09 6.30
CA ALA A 134 13.64 4.54 6.45
C ALA A 134 14.69 5.26 5.58
N PHE A 135 14.29 6.35 4.94
CA PHE A 135 15.09 7.20 4.07
C PHE A 135 14.88 8.67 4.44
N GLU A 136 15.91 9.50 4.27
CA GLU A 136 15.78 10.96 4.36
C GLU A 136 15.94 11.56 2.96
N VAL A 137 14.85 12.06 2.40
CA VAL A 137 14.76 12.58 1.03
C VAL A 137 14.18 14.00 1.04
N TYR A 138 14.30 14.74 -0.07
CA TYR A 138 13.64 16.05 -0.16
C TYR A 138 12.12 15.88 -0.26
N SER A 139 11.37 16.95 -0.04
CA SER A 139 9.94 16.98 -0.37
C SER A 139 9.74 16.88 -1.89
N GLY A 140 8.60 16.34 -2.33
CA GLY A 140 8.29 16.12 -3.74
C GLY A 140 7.55 14.81 -4.02
N ASP A 141 7.35 14.49 -5.30
CA ASP A 141 6.78 13.19 -5.69
C ASP A 141 7.88 12.20 -6.07
N TYR A 142 7.66 10.95 -5.71
CA TYR A 142 8.55 9.84 -5.93
C TYR A 142 7.75 8.60 -6.32
N ARG A 143 8.44 7.65 -6.93
CA ARG A 143 7.95 6.28 -7.09
C ARG A 143 8.88 5.36 -6.31
N ALA A 144 8.34 4.45 -5.52
CA ALA A 144 9.14 3.38 -4.92
C ALA A 144 8.77 2.03 -5.55
N GLU A 145 9.78 1.23 -5.86
CA GLU A 145 9.63 -0.14 -6.33
C GLU A 145 10.19 -1.10 -5.28
N LEU A 146 9.39 -2.10 -4.90
CA LEU A 146 9.80 -3.19 -4.05
C LEU A 146 9.73 -4.50 -4.83
N LYS A 147 10.88 -5.10 -5.09
CA LYS A 147 10.99 -6.40 -5.76
C LYS A 147 11.39 -7.48 -4.74
N LEU A 148 10.45 -8.37 -4.44
CA LEU A 148 10.70 -9.58 -3.66
C LEU A 148 11.04 -10.73 -4.59
N THR A 149 12.17 -11.40 -4.35
CA THR A 149 12.62 -12.58 -5.09
C THR A 149 12.77 -13.75 -4.13
N ASP A 150 12.10 -14.85 -4.42
CA ASP A 150 12.35 -16.13 -3.77
C ASP A 150 13.63 -16.74 -4.36
N LEU A 151 14.64 -16.93 -3.52
CA LEU A 151 15.95 -17.40 -3.95
C LEU A 151 15.99 -18.90 -4.28
N THR A 152 14.97 -19.65 -3.87
CA THR A 152 14.81 -21.07 -4.24
C THR A 152 14.26 -21.19 -5.66
N SER A 153 13.13 -20.52 -5.92
CA SER A 153 12.39 -20.68 -7.18
C SER A 153 12.85 -19.71 -8.28
N GLY A 154 13.53 -18.63 -7.90
CA GLY A 154 13.89 -17.52 -8.78
C GLY A 154 12.71 -16.63 -9.17
N LYS A 155 11.49 -16.92 -8.67
CA LYS A 155 10.30 -16.11 -8.97
C LYS A 155 10.35 -14.80 -8.20
N SER A 156 9.84 -13.74 -8.82
CA SER A 156 9.77 -12.41 -8.22
C SER A 156 8.37 -11.80 -8.31
N THR A 157 8.06 -10.96 -7.34
CA THR A 157 6.90 -10.07 -7.33
C THR A 157 7.36 -8.64 -7.12
N ILE A 158 6.74 -7.71 -7.85
CA ILE A 158 7.04 -6.28 -7.76
C ILE A 158 5.79 -5.56 -7.24
N VAL A 159 5.99 -4.67 -6.28
CA VAL A 159 4.98 -3.72 -5.79
C VAL A 159 5.53 -2.32 -6.00
N GLU A 160 4.71 -1.43 -6.57
CA GLU A 160 5.05 -0.02 -6.74
C GLU A 160 4.20 0.85 -5.82
N LEU A 161 4.79 1.93 -5.31
CA LEU A 161 4.13 2.95 -4.51
C LEU A 161 4.35 4.33 -5.14
N ASP A 162 3.25 5.06 -5.34
CA ASP A 162 3.28 6.48 -5.64
C ASP A 162 3.36 7.27 -4.32
N ILE A 163 4.43 8.05 -4.17
CA ILE A 163 4.78 8.72 -2.92
C ILE A 163 4.73 10.24 -3.13
N ASN A 164 3.94 10.94 -2.30
CA ASN A 164 3.92 12.40 -2.25
C ASN A 164 4.41 12.86 -0.88
N LEU A 165 5.52 13.61 -0.84
CA LEU A 165 6.14 14.07 0.39
C LEU A 165 5.98 15.57 0.54
N SER A 166 5.21 15.97 1.55
CA SER A 166 5.06 17.37 1.94
C SER A 166 6.27 17.86 2.75
N HIS A 167 6.57 19.14 2.63
CA HIS A 167 7.62 19.77 3.43
C HIS A 167 7.09 20.05 4.85
N PHE A 168 7.88 19.72 5.88
CA PHE A 168 7.48 19.90 7.29
C PHE A 168 7.78 21.29 7.87
N GLY A 169 8.49 22.15 7.14
CA GLY A 169 8.81 23.51 7.57
C GLY A 169 9.74 23.60 8.79
N TYR A 170 10.34 24.78 8.98
CA TYR A 170 10.98 25.15 10.24
C TYR A 170 10.03 26.00 11.05
N ASP A 171 9.89 25.66 12.32
CA ASP A 171 9.18 26.48 13.29
C ASP A 171 7.73 26.83 12.90
N VAL A 172 7.08 25.92 12.17
CA VAL A 172 5.66 25.98 11.83
C VAL A 172 4.97 24.74 12.37
N PHE A 173 3.66 24.86 12.59
CA PHE A 173 2.82 23.71 12.85
C PHE A 173 2.87 22.74 11.66
N ALA A 174 3.11 21.46 11.92
CA ALA A 174 3.05 20.42 10.90
C ALA A 174 2.55 19.10 11.49
N LEU A 175 1.98 18.25 10.63
CA LEU A 175 1.48 16.93 10.96
C LEU A 175 2.18 15.90 10.07
N SER A 176 2.58 14.76 10.62
CA SER A 176 3.01 13.60 9.82
C SER A 176 1.84 13.01 9.04
N ASP A 177 2.15 12.07 8.15
CA ASP A 177 1.10 11.17 7.65
C ASP A 177 0.53 10.33 8.81
N VAL A 178 -0.69 9.83 8.60
CA VAL A 178 -1.32 8.86 9.49
C VAL A 178 -0.83 7.46 9.13
N GLU A 179 -0.06 6.85 10.03
CA GLU A 179 0.39 5.47 9.94
C GLU A 179 -0.64 4.54 10.58
N PHE A 180 -1.20 3.59 9.82
CA PHE A 180 -2.06 2.55 10.39
C PHE A 180 -1.22 1.52 11.15
N ALA A 181 -1.69 1.08 12.32
CA ALA A 181 -0.97 0.17 13.19
C ALA A 181 -1.83 -1.02 13.65
N HIS A 182 -1.20 -2.17 13.91
CA HIS A 182 -1.90 -3.34 14.44
C HIS A 182 -2.18 -3.22 15.94
N ASP A 183 -1.20 -2.80 16.74
CA ASP A 183 -1.37 -2.48 18.16
C ASP A 183 -0.16 -1.66 18.66
N PRO A 184 -0.30 -0.35 18.92
CA PRO A 184 0.79 0.41 19.54
C PRO A 184 0.95 -0.01 21.00
N GLY A 185 2.18 -0.35 21.40
CA GLY A 185 2.51 -0.81 22.77
C GLY A 185 3.78 -0.17 23.32
N ASP A 186 4.18 -0.54 24.54
CA ASP A 186 5.40 -0.01 25.16
C ASP A 186 6.66 -0.46 24.41
N SER A 187 7.69 0.39 24.40
CA SER A 187 8.96 0.26 23.65
C SER A 187 9.90 -0.91 24.06
N SER A 188 9.38 -1.93 24.74
CA SER A 188 10.13 -3.08 25.28
C SER A 188 10.55 -4.14 24.24
N GLY A 189 10.27 -3.91 22.95
CA GLY A 189 10.58 -4.80 21.82
C GLY A 189 11.67 -4.28 20.88
N GLY A 190 11.86 -4.94 19.72
CA GLY A 190 12.90 -4.59 18.75
C GLY A 190 12.86 -3.13 18.30
N LEU A 191 14.03 -2.47 18.32
CA LEU A 191 14.21 -1.02 18.14
C LEU A 191 13.69 -0.47 16.81
N GLN A 192 13.51 -1.32 15.79
CA GLN A 192 13.08 -0.86 14.47
C GLN A 192 11.72 -0.15 14.53
N PHE A 193 10.79 -0.60 15.36
CA PHE A 193 9.43 -0.05 15.42
C PHE A 193 9.23 1.00 16.52
N ASN A 194 10.31 1.46 17.15
CA ASN A 194 10.21 2.45 18.22
C ASN A 194 10.12 3.88 17.65
N LYS A 195 9.11 4.62 18.11
CA LYS A 195 8.81 6.02 17.78
C LYS A 195 8.61 6.81 19.06
N GLY A 196 9.71 7.40 19.54
CA GLY A 196 9.77 7.95 20.89
C GLY A 196 9.55 6.85 21.92
N ASP A 197 8.59 7.06 22.82
CA ASP A 197 8.25 6.11 23.88
C ASP A 197 7.33 4.97 23.42
N PHE A 198 6.80 5.06 22.19
CA PHE A 198 5.86 4.09 21.64
C PHE A 198 6.55 3.07 20.73
N ARG A 199 6.05 1.85 20.73
CA ARG A 199 6.31 0.85 19.68
C ARG A 199 5.12 0.83 18.72
N VAL A 200 5.35 1.13 17.45
CA VAL A 200 4.31 1.21 16.42
C VAL A 200 4.58 0.15 15.35
N ILE A 201 3.78 -0.92 15.35
CA ILE A 201 3.88 -1.98 14.34
C ILE A 201 2.90 -1.65 13.20
N PRO A 202 3.39 -1.38 11.98
CA PRO A 202 2.53 -0.91 10.90
C PRO A 202 1.58 -2.01 10.42
N SER A 203 0.33 -1.61 10.17
CA SER A 203 -0.70 -2.39 9.48
C SER A 203 -0.58 -2.12 7.98
N VAL A 204 0.37 -2.81 7.34
CA VAL A 204 0.74 -2.59 5.92
C VAL A 204 -0.45 -2.74 4.97
N THR A 205 -1.40 -3.64 5.27
CA THR A 205 -2.59 -3.86 4.44
C THR A 205 -3.79 -3.02 4.87
N ARG A 206 -3.64 -2.19 5.92
CA ARG A 206 -4.70 -1.37 6.53
C ARG A 206 -5.99 -2.16 6.78
N ALA A 207 -5.85 -3.43 7.17
CA ALA A 207 -6.97 -4.34 7.31
C ALA A 207 -7.78 -4.01 8.58
N TYR A 208 -9.10 -3.96 8.43
CA TYR A 208 -10.06 -3.79 9.52
C TYR A 208 -11.24 -4.74 9.29
N GLY A 209 -11.69 -5.44 10.31
CA GLY A 209 -12.77 -6.45 10.21
C GLY A 209 -12.77 -7.43 11.38
N GLU A 210 -13.47 -8.56 11.24
CA GLU A 210 -13.58 -9.57 12.31
C GLU A 210 -12.22 -10.07 12.81
N ASP A 211 -11.27 -10.29 11.89
CA ASP A 211 -9.90 -10.72 12.22
C ASP A 211 -9.02 -9.59 12.79
N PHE A 212 -9.40 -8.33 12.54
CA PHE A 212 -8.68 -7.12 12.98
C PHE A 212 -9.67 -6.06 13.50
N PRO A 213 -10.30 -6.29 14.67
CA PRO A 213 -11.45 -5.49 15.12
C PRO A 213 -11.07 -4.13 15.68
N LYS A 214 -9.77 -3.88 15.93
CA LYS A 214 -9.24 -2.63 16.47
C LYS A 214 -8.60 -1.82 15.34
N LEU A 215 -9.09 -0.60 15.14
CA LEU A 215 -8.43 0.38 14.30
C LEU A 215 -7.45 1.18 15.17
N SER A 216 -6.15 1.05 14.92
CA SER A 216 -5.12 1.86 15.57
C SER A 216 -4.35 2.64 14.51
N PHE A 217 -3.93 3.85 14.86
CA PHE A 217 -3.11 4.69 14.00
C PHE A 217 -2.16 5.55 14.84
N TYR A 218 -1.08 6.00 14.20
CA TYR A 218 -0.03 6.83 14.77
C TYR A 218 0.22 8.03 13.87
N TYR A 219 0.53 9.17 14.48
CA TYR A 219 0.98 10.38 13.79
C TYR A 219 1.76 11.26 14.78
N GLU A 220 2.61 12.12 14.25
CA GLU A 220 3.40 13.10 14.99
C GLU A 220 2.86 14.50 14.71
N ILE A 221 2.72 15.30 15.77
CA ILE A 221 2.42 16.74 15.69
C ILE A 221 3.70 17.49 16.00
N TYR A 222 4.08 18.41 15.12
CA TYR A 222 5.24 19.28 15.29
C TYR A 222 4.76 20.70 15.56
N LEU A 223 5.20 21.29 16.67
CA LEU A 223 4.85 22.64 17.09
C LEU A 223 6.06 23.57 16.99
N PRO A 224 5.86 24.88 16.75
CA PRO A 224 6.88 25.91 16.94
C PRO A 224 7.35 25.96 18.40
N ALA A 225 8.61 26.31 18.63
CA ALA A 225 9.20 26.30 19.98
C ALA A 225 8.50 27.25 20.97
N GLU A 226 7.89 28.33 20.46
CA GLU A 226 7.24 29.37 21.27
C GLU A 226 5.78 29.05 21.63
N GLN A 227 5.22 27.94 21.12
CA GLN A 227 3.81 27.60 21.32
C GLN A 227 3.61 26.62 22.48
N LEU A 228 3.33 27.16 23.67
CA LEU A 228 3.05 26.41 24.92
C LEU A 228 1.54 26.33 25.28
N SER A 229 0.66 26.60 24.32
CA SER A 229 -0.79 26.49 24.56
C SER A 229 -1.24 25.03 24.64
N PRO A 230 -2.31 24.70 25.40
CA PRO A 230 -2.86 23.36 25.40
C PRO A 230 -3.30 22.99 23.97
N LEU A 231 -2.84 21.82 23.50
CA LEU A 231 -3.18 21.26 22.21
C LEU A 231 -4.42 20.38 22.35
N GLU A 232 -5.49 20.74 21.66
CA GLU A 232 -6.66 19.87 21.50
C GLU A 232 -6.54 19.12 20.19
N VAL A 233 -6.74 17.79 20.24
CA VAL A 233 -6.70 16.94 19.06
C VAL A 233 -8.03 16.21 18.92
N ALA A 234 -8.72 16.49 17.82
CA ALA A 234 -9.95 15.81 17.43
C ALA A 234 -9.71 15.04 16.12
N TYR A 235 -10.36 13.89 15.97
CA TYR A 235 -10.34 13.12 14.75
C TYR A 235 -11.74 12.61 14.41
N GLU A 236 -12.01 12.47 13.11
CA GLU A 236 -13.26 11.93 12.60
C GLU A 236 -12.96 10.75 11.67
N ILE A 237 -13.81 9.73 11.73
CA ILE A 237 -13.74 8.57 10.83
C ILE A 237 -14.95 8.65 9.91
N HIS A 238 -14.70 8.93 8.63
CA HIS A 238 -15.76 8.98 7.63
C HIS A 238 -15.87 7.62 6.94
N HIS A 239 -17.09 7.07 6.93
CA HIS A 239 -17.43 5.98 6.05
C HIS A 239 -17.93 6.57 4.72
N SER A 240 -17.09 6.56 3.69
CA SER A 240 -17.52 6.85 2.33
C SER A 240 -18.28 5.63 1.78
N SER A 241 -19.60 5.60 1.99
CA SER A 241 -20.44 4.71 1.21
C SER A 241 -20.40 5.19 -0.24
N HIS A 242 -19.57 4.57 -1.07
CA HIS A 242 -19.84 4.62 -2.49
C HIS A 242 -21.22 3.99 -2.70
N HIS A 243 -22.23 4.83 -2.92
CA HIS A 243 -23.50 4.39 -3.48
C HIS A 243 -23.19 3.76 -4.83
N LEU A 244 -23.06 2.43 -4.84
CA LEU A 244 -23.22 1.64 -6.03
C LEU A 244 -24.70 1.81 -6.40
N VAL A 245 -24.97 2.76 -7.30
CA VAL A 245 -26.26 2.86 -7.97
C VAL A 245 -26.43 1.54 -8.71
N ALA A 246 -27.44 0.78 -8.28
CA ALA A 246 -27.82 -0.52 -8.84
C ALA A 246 -28.27 -0.40 -10.31
#